data_AF-A0A439UC56-F1
#
_entry.id   AF-A0A439UC56-F1
#
_cell.length_a   1.000
_cell.length_b   1.000
_cell.length_c   1.000
_cell.angle_alpha   90.00
_cell.angle_beta   90.00
_cell.angle_gamma   90.00
#
_symmetry.space_group_name_H-M   'P 1'
#
loop_
_entity.id
_entity.type
_entity.pdbx_description
1 polymer ?
#
loop_
_entity_poly.entity_id
_entity_poly.type
_entity_poly.pdbx_seq_one_letter_code
_entity_poly.pdbx_strand_id
1 'polypeptide(L)'
;MGRTAWLQDRRMQKFRDVLSRWNGGDLSMMEAGELLGMSERQFRRYRDRYEEAGEDGLRDQRLGKLSTRRVPAEAIEEMLELYRNRYLGWNVKHFHEHLIRDHDFSWGYTFIKTQLHAGWSSGPSDAGRIGASGKGSRARG
;
A
#
# COMPACT_ATOMS: atom_id res chain seq x y z
N MET A 1 13.13 13.58 -0.67
CA MET A 1 12.11 13.34 0.37
C MET A 1 10.77 13.06 -0.29
N GLY A 2 10.12 11.95 0.04
CA GLY A 2 8.76 11.66 -0.44
C GLY A 2 7.71 12.52 0.25
N ARG A 3 6.57 12.77 -0.42
CA ARG A 3 5.43 13.54 0.12
C ARG A 3 4.97 13.06 1.51
N THR A 4 5.05 11.75 1.74
CA THR A 4 4.72 11.12 3.02
C THR A 4 5.66 11.54 4.15
N ALA A 5 6.97 11.58 3.89
CA ALA A 5 7.96 12.02 4.87
C ALA A 5 7.74 13.48 5.28
N TRP A 6 7.50 14.37 4.30
CA TRP A 6 7.22 15.78 4.59
C TRP A 6 5.96 15.99 5.44
N LEU A 7 4.88 15.24 5.17
CA LEU A 7 3.66 15.29 5.98
C LEU A 7 3.89 14.78 7.40
N GLN A 8 4.74 13.77 7.59
CA GLN A 8 5.11 13.28 8.91
C GLN A 8 5.95 14.30 9.68
N ASP A 9 6.95 14.90 9.05
CA ASP A 9 7.80 15.92 9.67
C ASP A 9 6.98 17.13 10.12
N ARG A 10 6.09 17.64 9.26
CA ARG A 10 5.22 18.77 9.59
C ARG A 10 4.26 18.44 10.73
N ARG A 11 3.72 17.22 10.76
CA ARG A 11 2.87 16.74 11.84
C ARG A 11 3.64 16.63 13.16
N MET A 12 4.87 16.14 13.11
CA MET A 12 5.76 16.01 14.27
C MET A 12 6.09 17.38 14.87
N GLN A 13 6.45 18.35 14.02
CA GLN A 13 6.73 19.70 14.46
C GLN A 13 5.52 20.31 15.18
N LYS A 14 4.33 20.22 14.57
CA LYS A 14 3.10 20.73 15.18
C LYS A 14 2.81 20.06 16.52
N PHE A 15 3.03 18.75 16.65
CA PHE A 15 2.84 18.02 17.90
C PHE A 15 3.79 18.54 18.99
N ARG A 16 5.07 18.74 18.68
CA ARG A 16 6.05 19.28 19.64
C ARG A 16 5.69 20.67 20.12
N ASP A 17 5.29 21.55 19.23
CA ASP A 17 4.92 22.92 19.58
C ASP A 17 3.72 22.92 20.53
N VAL A 18 2.71 22.09 20.26
CA VAL A 18 1.53 21.94 21.11
C VAL A 18 1.88 21.30 22.45
N LEU A 19 2.71 20.25 22.46
CA LEU A 19 3.17 19.59 23.69
C LEU A 19 3.96 20.55 24.58
N SER A 20 4.82 21.39 23.99
CA SER A 20 5.59 22.40 24.73
C SER A 20 4.68 23.42 25.40
N ARG A 21 3.65 23.89 24.70
CA ARG A 21 2.67 24.85 25.25
C ARG A 21 1.80 24.24 26.34
N TRP A 22 1.40 22.98 26.17
CA TRP A 22 0.71 22.22 27.22
C TRP A 22 1.60 22.03 28.46
N ASN A 23 2.86 21.64 28.28
CA ASN A 23 3.83 21.51 29.38
C ASN A 23 4.07 22.84 30.11
N GLY A 24 4.05 23.96 29.39
CA GLY A 24 4.16 25.31 29.95
C GLY A 24 2.92 25.80 30.69
N GLY A 25 1.80 25.07 30.61
CA GLY A 25 0.52 25.47 31.20
C GLY A 25 -0.29 26.46 30.37
N ASP A 26 0.16 26.80 29.16
CA ASP A 26 -0.55 27.72 28.25
C ASP A 26 -1.79 27.09 27.60
N LEU A 27 -1.91 25.76 27.67
CA LEU A 27 -3.00 25.00 27.09
C LEU A 27 -3.45 23.92 28.08
N SER A 28 -4.75 23.74 28.20
CA SER A 28 -5.33 22.52 28.76
C SER A 28 -5.10 21.33 27.82
N MET A 29 -5.25 20.12 28.36
CA MET A 29 -5.11 18.88 27.58
C MET A 29 -6.15 18.80 26.45
N MET A 30 -7.34 19.36 26.68
CA MET A 30 -8.42 19.44 25.69
C MET A 30 -8.05 20.38 24.54
N GLU A 31 -7.63 21.61 24.84
CA GLU A 31 -7.22 22.60 23.83
C GLU A 31 -6.03 22.12 23.00
N ALA A 32 -5.08 21.41 23.63
CA ALA A 32 -3.98 20.77 22.94
C ALA A 32 -4.44 19.72 21.92
N GLY A 33 -5.43 18.89 22.30
CA GLY A 33 -6.07 17.95 21.38
C GLY A 33 -6.75 18.64 20.20
N GLU A 34 -7.54 19.67 20.47
CA GLU A 34 -8.27 20.45 19.46
C GLU A 34 -7.32 21.09 18.44
N LEU A 35 -6.21 21.69 18.89
CA LEU A 35 -5.20 22.27 18.01
C LEU A 35 -4.56 21.23 17.07
N LEU A 36 -4.49 19.98 17.50
CA LEU A 36 -3.98 18.86 16.70
C LEU A 36 -5.08 18.13 15.91
N GLY A 37 -6.34 18.57 16.01
CA GLY A 37 -7.49 17.95 15.34
C GLY A 37 -7.82 16.56 15.88
N MET A 38 -7.57 16.31 17.17
CA MET A 38 -7.80 15.03 17.84
C MET A 38 -8.50 15.22 19.19
N SER A 39 -9.04 14.15 19.77
CA SER A 39 -9.64 14.24 21.10
C SER A 39 -8.58 14.32 22.21
N GLU A 40 -8.95 14.83 23.38
CA GLU A 40 -8.11 14.85 24.58
C GLU A 40 -7.48 13.47 24.90
N ARG A 41 -8.30 12.40 24.83
CA ARG A 41 -7.84 11.01 25.04
C ARG A 41 -6.77 10.60 24.02
N GLN A 42 -6.90 11.02 22.77
CA GLN A 42 -5.91 10.74 21.74
C GLN A 42 -4.61 11.51 22.02
N PHE A 43 -4.72 12.78 22.40
CA PHE A 43 -3.57 13.60 22.78
C PHE A 43 -2.81 12.98 23.96
N ARG A 44 -3.51 12.57 25.03
CA ARG A 44 -2.89 11.88 26.17
C ARG A 44 -2.11 10.65 25.76
N ARG A 45 -2.70 9.79 24.92
CA ARG A 45 -2.05 8.58 24.41
C ARG A 45 -0.82 8.89 23.54
N TYR A 46 -0.85 9.99 22.79
CA TYR A 46 0.28 10.42 21.98
C TYR A 46 1.42 10.94 22.85
N ARG A 47 1.11 11.74 23.87
CA ARG A 47 2.08 12.17 24.89
C ARG A 47 2.74 10.96 25.55
N ASP A 48 1.95 10.00 26.05
CA ASP A 48 2.51 8.83 26.76
C ASP A 48 3.50 8.05 25.88
N ARG A 49 3.19 7.87 24.59
CA ARG A 49 4.13 7.24 23.63
C ARG A 49 5.35 8.09 23.33
N TYR A 50 5.19 9.41 23.28
CA TYR A 50 6.30 10.33 23.06
C TYR A 50 7.24 10.36 24.26
N GLU A 51 6.71 10.26 25.49
CA GLU A 51 7.53 10.11 26.70
C GLU A 51 8.26 8.77 26.73
N GLU A 52 7.62 7.68 26.27
CA GLU A 52 8.21 6.34 26.26
C GLU A 52 9.28 6.17 25.16
N ALA A 53 9.03 6.69 23.95
CA ALA A 53 9.81 6.36 22.76
C ALA A 53 10.18 7.57 21.89
N GLY A 54 9.99 8.80 22.38
CA GLY A 54 10.30 10.03 21.63
C GLY A 54 9.53 10.12 20.31
N GLU A 55 10.21 10.57 19.25
CA GLU A 55 9.58 10.66 17.92
C GLU A 55 9.10 9.30 17.40
N ASP A 56 9.82 8.22 17.70
CA ASP A 56 9.51 6.88 17.20
C ASP A 56 8.17 6.35 17.77
N GLY A 57 7.76 6.84 18.95
CA GLY A 57 6.44 6.55 19.52
C GLY A 57 5.26 7.15 18.74
N LEU A 58 5.53 8.14 17.89
CA LEU A 58 4.52 8.86 17.09
C LEU A 58 4.56 8.52 15.61
N ARG A 59 5.65 7.89 15.14
CA ARG A 59 5.74 7.36 13.78
C ARG A 59 4.69 6.27 13.59
N ASP A 60 4.00 6.30 12.46
CA ASP A 60 3.11 5.19 12.09
C ASP A 60 3.98 3.95 11.85
N GLN A 61 3.94 3.01 12.78
CA GLN A 61 4.75 1.78 12.71
C GLN A 61 4.35 0.86 11.54
N ARG A 62 3.27 1.17 10.81
CA ARG A 62 2.93 0.53 9.53
C ARG A 62 3.75 1.10 8.38
N LEU A 63 4.24 2.34 8.49
CA LEU A 63 5.18 2.95 7.55
C LEU A 63 6.54 2.29 7.74
N GLY A 64 6.79 1.22 6.99
CA GLY A 64 8.06 0.49 6.97
C GLY A 64 7.92 -1.01 7.24
N LYS A 65 6.86 -1.44 7.93
CA LYS A 65 6.55 -2.86 8.08
C LYS A 65 5.72 -3.34 6.89
N LEU A 66 6.35 -4.11 6.02
CA LEU A 66 5.64 -4.87 5.00
C LEU A 66 4.62 -5.78 5.69
N SER A 67 3.37 -5.75 5.22
CA SER A 67 2.31 -6.62 5.73
C SER A 67 2.78 -8.07 5.64
N THR A 68 2.63 -8.84 6.72
CA THR A 68 2.90 -10.30 6.70
C THR A 68 1.96 -11.04 5.74
N ARG A 69 0.85 -10.42 5.33
CA ARG A 69 -0.07 -10.92 4.30
C ARG A 69 0.36 -10.53 2.88
N ARG A 70 1.43 -9.75 2.72
CA ARG A 70 1.92 -9.35 1.40
C ARG A 70 2.50 -10.59 0.73
N VAL A 71 2.10 -10.81 -0.52
CA VAL A 71 2.70 -11.83 -1.37
C VAL A 71 4.22 -11.54 -1.52
N PRO A 72 5.10 -12.54 -1.29
CA PRO A 72 6.55 -12.38 -1.47
C PRO A 72 6.89 -11.87 -2.87
N ALA A 73 7.95 -11.06 -2.98
CA ALA A 73 8.34 -10.47 -4.26
C ALA A 73 8.79 -11.54 -5.26
N GLU A 74 9.42 -12.60 -4.77
CA GLU A 74 9.91 -13.73 -5.53
C GLU A 74 8.77 -14.48 -6.23
N ALA A 75 7.66 -14.72 -5.51
CA ALA A 75 6.49 -15.36 -6.08
C ALA A 75 5.81 -14.47 -7.15
N ILE A 76 5.80 -13.15 -6.95
CA ILE A 76 5.31 -12.21 -7.97
C ILE A 76 6.17 -12.31 -9.23
N GLU A 77 7.50 -12.34 -9.08
CA GLU A 77 8.41 -12.46 -10.21
C GLU A 77 8.22 -13.79 -10.95
N GLU A 78 8.11 -14.91 -10.23
CA GLU A 78 7.84 -16.22 -10.82
C GLU A 78 6.55 -16.21 -11.66
N MET A 79 5.47 -15.61 -11.15
CA MET A 79 4.23 -15.46 -11.89
C MET A 79 4.40 -14.55 -13.12
N LEU A 80 5.20 -13.48 -13.04
CA LEU A 80 5.47 -12.59 -14.16
C LEU A 80 6.32 -13.30 -15.24
N GLU A 81 7.32 -14.07 -14.85
CA GLU A 81 8.13 -14.89 -15.75
C GLU A 81 7.30 -15.95 -16.46
N LEU A 82 6.42 -16.63 -15.72
CA LEU A 82 5.49 -17.60 -16.29
C LEU A 82 4.61 -16.95 -17.35
N TYR A 83 4.08 -15.75 -17.09
CA TYR A 83 3.33 -14.99 -18.08
C TYR A 83 4.19 -14.68 -19.31
N ARG A 84 5.40 -14.11 -19.12
CA ARG A 84 6.29 -13.72 -20.23
C ARG A 84 6.73 -14.90 -21.08
N ASN A 85 7.03 -16.04 -20.47
CA ASN A 85 7.61 -17.19 -21.16
C ASN A 85 6.58 -18.13 -21.79
N ARG A 86 5.38 -18.24 -21.22
CA ARG A 86 4.39 -19.23 -21.64
C ARG A 86 3.04 -18.66 -22.07
N TYR A 87 2.66 -17.48 -21.58
CA TYR A 87 1.30 -16.94 -21.79
C TYR A 87 1.31 -15.49 -22.28
N LEU A 88 2.39 -15.06 -22.94
CA LEU A 88 2.54 -13.70 -23.42
C LEU A 88 1.37 -13.34 -24.36
N GLY A 89 0.74 -12.18 -24.12
CA GLY A 89 -0.39 -11.71 -24.90
C GLY A 89 -1.74 -12.35 -24.53
N TRP A 90 -1.78 -13.28 -23.57
CA TRP A 90 -3.05 -13.79 -23.05
C TRP A 90 -3.84 -12.69 -22.34
N ASN A 91 -5.17 -12.80 -22.42
CA ASN A 91 -6.06 -11.98 -21.61
C ASN A 91 -5.88 -12.32 -20.12
N VAL A 92 -5.81 -11.29 -19.27
CA VAL A 92 -5.62 -11.41 -17.83
C VAL A 92 -6.63 -12.36 -17.17
N LYS A 93 -7.89 -12.38 -17.63
CA LYS A 93 -8.90 -13.29 -17.10
C LYS A 93 -8.55 -14.76 -17.36
N HIS A 94 -8.16 -15.09 -18.59
CA HIS A 94 -7.80 -16.46 -18.95
C HIS A 94 -6.51 -16.90 -18.26
N PHE A 95 -5.55 -15.99 -18.15
CA PHE A 95 -4.35 -16.27 -17.37
C PHE A 95 -4.67 -16.50 -15.89
N HIS A 96 -5.56 -15.71 -15.28
CA HIS A 96 -5.99 -15.91 -13.89
C HIS A 96 -6.71 -17.24 -13.67
N GLU A 97 -7.65 -17.61 -14.53
CA GLU A 97 -8.33 -18.91 -14.48
C GLU A 97 -7.33 -20.07 -14.58
N HIS A 98 -6.34 -19.94 -15.46
CA HIS A 98 -5.30 -20.94 -15.64
C HIS A 98 -4.33 -21.01 -14.46
N LEU A 99 -3.98 -19.87 -13.87
CA LEU A 99 -3.14 -19.78 -12.67
C LEU A 99 -3.76 -20.47 -11.46
N ILE A 100 -5.09 -20.51 -11.34
CA ILE A 100 -5.78 -21.23 -10.25
C ILE A 100 -5.87 -22.73 -10.55
N ARG A 101 -6.07 -23.08 -11.82
CA ARG A 101 -6.35 -24.46 -12.24
C ARG A 101 -5.10 -25.31 -12.34
N ASP A 102 -4.07 -24.76 -12.98
CA ASP A 102 -2.91 -25.52 -13.46
C ASP A 102 -1.59 -25.06 -12.81
N HIS A 103 -1.63 -23.97 -12.05
CA HIS A 103 -0.51 -23.49 -11.25
C HIS A 103 -0.96 -23.35 -9.80
N ASP A 104 -0.08 -23.46 -8.82
CA ASP A 104 -0.47 -23.43 -7.39
C ASP A 104 -0.76 -21.99 -6.86
N PHE A 105 -1.17 -21.08 -7.75
CA PHE A 105 -1.43 -19.68 -7.42
C PHE A 105 -2.91 -19.45 -7.10
N SER A 106 -3.20 -19.00 -5.89
CA SER A 106 -4.58 -18.72 -5.42
C SER A 106 -4.91 -17.24 -5.26
N TRP A 107 -4.15 -16.35 -5.91
CA TRP A 107 -4.34 -14.90 -5.76
C TRP A 107 -5.57 -14.40 -6.53
N GLY A 108 -6.18 -13.33 -6.00
CA GLY A 108 -7.35 -12.72 -6.63
C GLY A 108 -7.02 -12.06 -7.98
N TYR A 109 -8.01 -12.09 -8.88
CA TYR A 109 -7.92 -11.48 -10.23
C TYR A 109 -7.35 -10.06 -10.22
N THR A 110 -7.84 -9.19 -9.32
CA THR A 110 -7.41 -7.79 -9.25
C THR A 110 -5.93 -7.66 -8.91
N PHE A 111 -5.42 -8.51 -8.02
CA PHE A 111 -4.00 -8.51 -7.67
C PHE A 111 -3.14 -8.88 -8.89
N ILE A 112 -3.45 -9.99 -9.56
CA ILE A 112 -2.73 -10.45 -10.75
C ILE A 112 -2.80 -9.40 -11.87
N LYS A 113 -3.98 -8.82 -12.11
CA LYS A 113 -4.14 -7.72 -13.06
C LYS A 113 -3.21 -6.55 -12.74
N THR A 114 -3.17 -6.10 -11.48
CA THR A 114 -2.28 -5.02 -11.05
C THR A 114 -0.81 -5.37 -11.25
N GLN A 115 -0.38 -6.59 -10.90
CA GLN A 115 1.02 -7.00 -11.08
C GLN A 115 1.42 -7.04 -12.57
N LEU A 116 0.56 -7.60 -13.43
CA LEU A 116 0.82 -7.63 -14.88
C LEU A 116 0.91 -6.22 -15.48
N HIS A 117 0.03 -5.30 -15.09
CA HIS A 117 0.11 -3.91 -15.55
C HIS A 117 1.39 -3.22 -15.08
N ALA A 118 1.77 -3.40 -13.81
CA ALA A 118 3.00 -2.81 -13.27
C ALA A 118 4.26 -3.37 -13.95
N GLY A 119 4.31 -4.69 -14.19
CA GLY A 119 5.42 -5.33 -14.89
C GLY A 119 5.52 -4.94 -16.37
N TRP A 120 4.39 -4.70 -17.04
CA TRP A 120 4.35 -4.31 -18.46
C TRP A 120 4.81 -2.86 -18.71
N SER A 121 4.59 -1.95 -17.77
CA SER A 121 5.06 -0.56 -17.87
C SER A 121 6.60 -0.41 -17.90
N SER A 122 7.35 -1.51 -17.79
CA SER A 122 8.82 -1.53 -17.74
C SER A 122 9.49 -2.15 -19.00
N GLY A 123 8.74 -2.51 -20.06
CA GLY A 123 9.25 -3.12 -21.30
C GLY A 123 8.83 -2.37 -22.59
N PRO A 124 9.54 -2.54 -23.73
CA PRO A 124 9.47 -1.61 -24.87
C PRO A 124 8.11 -1.67 -25.58
N SER A 125 7.41 -0.54 -25.53
CA SER A 125 6.39 -0.01 -26.44
C SER A 125 5.71 -1.00 -27.39
N ASP A 126 4.63 -1.64 -26.94
CA ASP A 126 3.52 -1.97 -27.82
C ASP A 126 2.18 -1.76 -27.08
N ALA A 127 1.83 -0.49 -26.96
CA ALA A 127 0.62 -0.01 -26.30
C ALA A 127 -0.58 -0.19 -27.24
N GLY A 128 -1.19 -1.37 -27.25
CA GLY A 128 -2.34 -1.57 -28.11
C GLY A 128 -3.01 -2.92 -28.05
N ARG A 129 -3.50 -3.38 -26.88
CA ARG A 129 -4.63 -4.34 -26.77
C ARG A 129 -4.99 -4.67 -25.32
N ILE A 130 -5.59 -3.72 -24.60
CA ILE A 130 -6.46 -4.08 -23.46
C ILE A 130 -7.74 -3.28 -23.61
N GLY A 131 -8.59 -3.73 -24.54
CA GLY A 131 -9.88 -3.12 -24.82
C GLY A 131 -10.79 -4.09 -25.57
N ALA A 132 -11.98 -4.28 -25.00
CA ALA A 132 -13.18 -4.93 -25.54
C ALA A 132 -13.20 -6.47 -25.61
N SER A 133 -13.94 -7.04 -24.65
CA SER A 133 -14.66 -8.31 -24.74
C SER A 133 -15.34 -8.48 -26.12
N GLY A 134 -14.78 -9.34 -26.97
CA GLY A 134 -15.41 -9.84 -28.20
C GLY A 134 -15.95 -11.25 -27.99
N LYS A 135 -17.22 -11.47 -28.35
CA LYS A 135 -17.92 -12.77 -28.35
C LYS A 135 -17.33 -13.72 -29.41
N GLY A 136 -17.44 -15.03 -29.15
CA GLY A 136 -17.28 -16.14 -30.13
C GLY A 136 -16.07 -17.03 -29.80
N SER A 137 -16.10 -18.34 -29.88
CA SER A 137 -17.11 -19.32 -30.27
C SER A 137 -16.74 -20.68 -29.67
N ARG A 138 -17.75 -21.51 -29.46
CA ARG A 138 -17.59 -22.97 -29.31
C ARG A 138 -16.75 -23.52 -30.46
N ALA A 139 -15.80 -24.40 -30.13
CA ALA A 139 -15.47 -25.54 -30.96
C ALA A 139 -14.94 -26.66 -30.04
N ARG A 140 -15.75 -27.70 -29.86
CA ARG A 140 -15.27 -29.03 -29.50
C ARG A 140 -15.36 -29.87 -30.77
N GLY A 141 -14.22 -30.32 -31.26
CA GLY A 141 -14.10 -31.59 -31.96
C GLY A 141 -13.75 -32.66 -30.94
#